data_AF-A0A538FHQ4-F1
#
_entry.id   AF-A0A538FHQ4-F1
#
_cell.length_a   1.000
_cell.length_b   1.000
_cell.length_c   1.000
_cell.angle_alpha   90.00
_cell.angle_beta   90.00
_cell.angle_gamma   90.00
#
_symmetry.space_group_name_H-M   'P 1'
#
loop_
_entity.id
_entity.type
_entity.pdbx_description
1 polymer ?
#
loop_
_entity_poly.entity_id
_entity_poly.type
_entity_poly.pdbx_seq_one_letter_code
_entity_poly.pdbx_strand_id
1 'polypeptide(L)'
;MSDVSVISPQRWQDNWRAVALDGAVRAELPRSAAQRAASLAAIRELEPGSPVVLSASAPGAVRRCRAFASAAGLDLEREYLAFPAAAAPAYLVEDAPATVRLFIANFIFAPPGRRFSLPINIGLDVLRFLKPWRLVRLFAPGRVVVARRT
;
A
#
# COMPACT_ATOMS: atom_id res chain seq x y z
N MET A 1 -25.57 -11.09 -19.00
CA MET A 1 -25.05 -11.36 -17.64
C MET A 1 -23.55 -11.25 -17.71
N SER A 2 -23.02 -10.06 -17.43
CA SER A 2 -21.57 -9.81 -17.51
C SER A 2 -20.94 -10.12 -16.16
N ASP A 3 -20.01 -11.06 -16.21
CA ASP A 3 -19.20 -11.55 -15.10
C ASP A 3 -18.64 -10.36 -14.30
N VAL A 4 -18.98 -10.30 -13.02
CA VAL A 4 -18.42 -9.31 -12.09
C VAL A 4 -16.98 -9.73 -11.90
N SER A 5 -16.07 -9.23 -12.74
CA SER A 5 -14.65 -9.42 -12.52
C SER A 5 -14.32 -8.68 -11.21
N VAL A 6 -14.31 -9.43 -10.11
CA VAL A 6 -13.75 -9.01 -8.84
C VAL A 6 -12.38 -8.44 -9.18
N ILE A 7 -12.19 -7.14 -8.90
CA ILE A 7 -10.89 -6.48 -9.09
C ILE A 7 -9.90 -7.37 -8.37
N SER A 8 -9.02 -8.06 -9.12
CA SER A 8 -8.03 -8.90 -8.48
C SER A 8 -7.22 -7.99 -7.56
N PRO A 9 -7.16 -8.28 -6.26
CA PRO A 9 -6.35 -7.51 -5.32
C PRO A 9 -4.84 -7.64 -5.64
N GLN A 10 -4.46 -8.27 -6.75
CA GLN A 10 -3.08 -8.42 -7.21
C GLN A 10 -2.66 -7.36 -8.25
N ARG A 11 -3.58 -6.57 -8.84
CA ARG A 11 -3.23 -5.58 -9.89
C ARG A 11 -2.27 -4.47 -9.46
N TRP A 12 -2.07 -4.27 -8.16
CA TRP A 12 -1.12 -3.29 -7.61
C TRP A 12 0.23 -3.91 -7.24
N GLN A 13 0.38 -5.23 -7.35
CA GLN A 13 1.53 -5.96 -6.82
C GLN A 13 2.85 -5.59 -7.48
N ASP A 14 2.86 -4.98 -8.66
CA ASP A 14 4.10 -4.56 -9.34
C ASP A 14 4.37 -3.06 -9.30
N ASN A 15 3.44 -2.25 -8.79
CA ASN A 15 3.58 -0.80 -8.76
C ASN A 15 4.71 -0.33 -7.84
N TRP A 16 5.14 -1.20 -6.92
CA TRP A 16 6.33 -0.95 -6.12
C TRP A 16 7.58 -0.65 -6.97
N ARG A 17 7.67 -1.18 -8.19
CA ARG A 17 8.78 -0.89 -9.12
C ARG A 17 8.89 0.59 -9.48
N ALA A 18 7.79 1.33 -9.45
CA ALA A 18 7.79 2.77 -9.74
C ALA A 18 8.40 3.62 -8.62
N VAL A 19 8.54 3.06 -7.42
CA VAL A 19 9.11 3.73 -6.24
C VAL A 19 10.34 3.01 -5.69
N ALA A 20 10.73 1.89 -6.32
CA ALA A 20 11.89 1.10 -5.92
C ALA A 20 13.17 1.77 -6.41
N LEU A 21 14.24 1.62 -5.61
CA LEU A 21 15.59 1.87 -6.08
C LEU A 21 16.04 0.71 -6.99
N ASP A 22 16.95 0.98 -7.92
CA ASP A 22 17.50 -0.07 -8.79
C ASP A 22 18.14 -1.19 -7.96
N GLY A 23 17.84 -2.43 -8.35
CA GLY A 23 18.30 -3.62 -7.63
C GLY A 23 17.58 -3.91 -6.31
N ALA A 24 16.48 -3.20 -5.99
CA ALA A 24 15.74 -3.43 -4.76
C ALA A 24 15.21 -4.87 -4.62
N VAL A 25 15.48 -5.47 -3.46
CA VAL A 25 14.92 -6.77 -3.08
C VAL A 25 13.51 -6.55 -2.52
N ARG A 26 12.52 -7.20 -3.14
CA ARG A 26 11.14 -7.15 -2.66
C ARG A 26 10.88 -8.22 -1.61
N ALA A 27 10.31 -7.83 -0.48
CA ALA A 27 9.68 -8.73 0.47
C ALA A 27 8.18 -8.48 0.55
N GLU A 28 7.38 -9.42 0.04
CA GLU A 28 5.95 -9.44 0.31
C GLU A 28 5.72 -10.00 1.71
N LEU A 29 4.98 -9.28 2.55
CA LEU A 29 4.76 -9.64 3.95
C LEU A 29 3.40 -10.35 4.12
N PRO A 30 3.38 -11.69 4.13
CA PRO A 30 2.15 -12.44 4.29
C PRO A 30 1.57 -12.28 5.70
N ARG A 31 0.32 -12.70 5.86
CA ARG A 31 -0.33 -12.75 7.18
C ARG A 31 0.21 -13.90 8.06
N SER A 32 0.82 -14.93 7.48
CA SER A 32 1.46 -16.03 8.21
C SER A 32 2.74 -15.58 8.92
N ALA A 33 2.89 -15.91 10.21
CA ALA A 33 4.09 -15.60 10.98
C ALA A 33 5.31 -16.39 10.52
N ALA A 34 5.14 -17.68 10.20
CA ALA A 34 6.22 -18.55 9.73
C ALA A 34 6.81 -18.06 8.40
N GLN A 35 5.96 -17.70 7.43
CA GLN A 35 6.42 -17.17 6.15
C GLN A 35 7.13 -15.81 6.31
N ARG A 36 6.68 -14.97 7.26
CA ARG A 36 7.41 -13.74 7.61
C ARG A 36 8.76 -14.02 8.24
N ALA A 37 8.89 -15.05 9.08
CA ALA A 37 10.16 -15.41 9.68
C ALA A 37 11.18 -15.86 8.61
N ALA A 38 10.74 -16.63 7.62
CA ALA A 38 11.58 -17.00 6.47
C ALA A 38 12.01 -15.76 5.66
N SER A 39 11.09 -14.84 5.39
CA SER A 39 11.41 -13.57 4.71
C SER A 39 12.38 -12.72 5.52
N LEU A 40 12.24 -12.71 6.85
CA LEU A 40 13.11 -11.98 7.75
C LEU A 40 14.55 -12.52 7.72
N ALA A 41 14.72 -13.85 7.70
CA ALA A 41 16.03 -14.48 7.56
C ALA A 41 16.73 -14.04 6.26
N ALA A 42 16.02 -14.15 5.12
CA ALA A 42 16.58 -13.76 3.82
C ALA A 42 16.96 -12.27 3.74
N ILE A 43 16.14 -11.37 4.30
CA ILE A 43 16.45 -9.92 4.31
C ILE A 43 17.65 -9.59 5.21
N ARG A 44 17.86 -10.34 6.30
CA ARG A 44 19.00 -10.11 7.20
C ARG A 44 20.34 -10.50 6.59
N GLU A 45 20.33 -11.42 5.63
CA GLU A 45 21.51 -11.86 4.87
C GLU A 45 21.96 -10.85 3.80
N LEU A 46 21.15 -9.83 3.50
CA LEU A 46 21.53 -8.78 2.57
C LEU A 46 22.67 -7.92 3.13
N GLU A 47 23.54 -7.46 2.23
CA GLU A 47 24.60 -6.53 2.57
C GLU A 47 24.03 -5.21 3.13
N PRO A 48 24.69 -4.57 4.11
CA PRO A 48 24.35 -3.23 4.54
C PRO A 48 24.27 -2.25 3.36
N GLY A 49 23.29 -1.36 3.38
CA GLY A 49 22.97 -0.42 2.30
C GLY A 49 22.08 -0.98 1.19
N SER A 50 21.85 -2.30 1.15
CA SER A 50 21.00 -2.93 0.13
C SER A 50 19.59 -2.33 0.12
N PRO A 51 19.06 -1.94 -1.05
CA PRO A 51 17.70 -1.42 -1.17
C PRO A 51 16.68 -2.55 -0.98
N VAL A 52 15.67 -2.29 -0.15
CA VAL A 52 14.61 -3.24 0.18
C VAL A 52 13.25 -2.58 0.01
N VAL A 53 12.31 -3.30 -0.60
CA VAL A 53 10.92 -2.85 -0.70
C VAL A 53 9.99 -3.84 -0.02
N LEU A 54 9.29 -3.39 1.01
CA LEU A 54 8.29 -4.19 1.71
C LEU A 54 6.90 -3.91 1.12
N SER A 55 6.14 -4.96 0.83
CA SER A 55 4.73 -4.82 0.40
C SER A 55 3.80 -5.65 1.27
N ALA A 56 2.66 -5.09 1.69
CA ALA A 56 1.70 -5.81 2.52
C ALA A 56 0.26 -5.37 2.24
N SER A 57 -0.67 -6.33 2.13
CA SER A 57 -2.10 -6.05 2.01
C SER A 57 -2.75 -5.72 3.37
N ALA A 58 -3.81 -4.92 3.38
CA ALA A 58 -4.63 -4.66 4.56
C ALA A 58 -5.33 -5.95 5.09
N PRO A 59 -5.86 -5.93 6.33
CA PRO A 59 -5.71 -4.90 7.37
C PRO A 59 -4.38 -5.04 8.12
N GLY A 60 -3.96 -4.02 8.88
CA GLY A 60 -2.77 -4.08 9.76
C GLY A 60 -1.40 -4.02 9.05
N ALA A 61 -1.39 -3.70 7.75
CA ALA A 61 -0.18 -3.62 6.95
C ALA A 61 0.89 -2.68 7.52
N VAL A 62 0.48 -1.50 8.04
CA VAL A 62 1.40 -0.53 8.68
C VAL A 62 2.18 -1.16 9.83
N ARG A 63 1.47 -1.75 10.79
CA ARG A 63 2.10 -2.35 11.97
C ARG A 63 3.01 -3.49 11.56
N ARG A 64 2.61 -4.30 10.57
CA ARG A 64 3.44 -5.41 10.07
C ARG A 64 4.70 -4.93 9.36
N CYS A 65 4.61 -3.96 8.45
CA CYS A 65 5.78 -3.43 7.76
C CYS A 65 6.77 -2.81 8.75
N ARG A 66 6.29 -1.99 9.70
CA ARG A 66 7.17 -1.36 10.70
C ARG A 66 7.80 -2.36 11.66
N ALA A 67 7.03 -3.33 12.15
CA ALA A 67 7.56 -4.38 13.01
C ALA A 67 8.58 -5.25 12.28
N PHE A 68 8.31 -5.59 11.02
CA PHE A 68 9.25 -6.35 10.19
C PHE A 68 10.53 -5.55 9.92
N ALA A 69 10.43 -4.28 9.51
CA ALA A 69 11.57 -3.42 9.25
C ALA A 69 12.48 -3.25 10.49
N SER A 70 11.87 -2.99 11.64
CA SER A 70 12.60 -2.90 12.90
C SER A 70 13.30 -4.22 13.25
N ALA A 71 12.63 -5.37 13.08
CA ALA A 71 13.24 -6.67 13.32
C ALA A 71 14.35 -7.02 12.31
N ALA A 72 14.25 -6.52 11.08
CA ALA A 72 15.19 -6.79 9.99
C ALA A 72 16.42 -5.85 9.99
N GLY A 73 16.45 -4.82 10.85
CA GLY A 73 17.47 -3.78 10.78
C GLY A 73 17.38 -3.03 9.44
N LEU A 74 16.17 -2.52 9.14
CA LEU A 74 15.93 -1.69 7.97
C LEU A 74 15.69 -0.24 8.40
N ASP A 75 16.38 0.69 7.74
CA ASP A 75 16.09 2.10 7.83
C ASP A 75 14.98 2.46 6.82
N LEU A 76 13.92 3.10 7.31
CA LEU A 76 12.72 3.39 6.51
C LEU A 76 12.88 4.74 5.82
N GLU A 77 12.98 4.73 4.49
CA GLU A 77 13.14 5.96 3.72
C GLU A 77 11.78 6.59 3.37
N ARG A 78 10.84 5.77 2.86
CA ARG A 78 9.53 6.24 2.37
C ARG A 78 8.44 5.22 2.60
N GLU A 79 7.26 5.68 3.00
CA GLU A 79 6.06 4.85 3.17
C GLU A 79 4.96 5.28 2.18
N TYR A 80 4.33 4.32 1.52
CA TYR A 80 3.26 4.54 0.54
C TYR A 80 1.99 3.75 0.89
N LEU A 81 0.86 4.36 0.62
CA LEU A 81 -0.49 3.80 0.57
C LEU A 81 -0.76 3.32 -0.85
N ALA A 82 -1.14 2.05 -1.02
CA ALA A 82 -1.62 1.55 -2.30
C ALA A 82 -3.15 1.65 -2.34
N PHE A 83 -3.68 2.50 -3.22
CA PHE A 83 -5.11 2.68 -3.43
C PHE A 83 -5.60 1.93 -4.68
N PRO A 84 -6.73 1.22 -4.60
CA PRO A 84 -7.26 0.52 -5.75
C PRO A 84 -7.85 1.55 -6.70
N ALA A 85 -7.55 1.43 -8.00
CA ALA A 85 -8.22 2.22 -9.03
C ALA A 85 -9.15 1.31 -9.85
N ALA A 86 -10.39 1.75 -10.06
CA ALA A 86 -11.40 0.96 -10.77
C ALA A 86 -11.11 0.83 -12.28
N ALA A 87 -10.33 1.76 -12.86
CA ALA A 87 -10.09 1.88 -14.30
C ALA A 87 -8.60 2.02 -14.69
N ALA A 88 -7.67 2.00 -13.73
CA ALA A 88 -6.25 2.31 -13.95
C ALA A 88 -5.35 1.45 -13.03
N PRO A 89 -4.02 1.39 -13.26
CA PRO A 89 -3.09 0.83 -12.27
C PRO A 89 -3.24 1.59 -10.94
N ALA A 90 -3.21 0.85 -9.83
CA ALA A 90 -3.40 1.37 -8.48
C ALA A 90 -2.44 2.53 -8.15
N TYR A 91 -2.92 3.56 -7.47
CA TYR A 91 -2.09 4.70 -7.10
C TYR A 91 -1.24 4.37 -5.86
N LEU A 92 0.06 4.68 -5.92
CA LEU A 92 0.92 4.76 -4.74
C LEU A 92 0.95 6.21 -4.27
N VAL A 93 0.50 6.44 -3.04
CA VAL A 93 0.40 7.77 -2.45
C VAL A 93 1.27 7.78 -1.20
N GLU A 94 2.22 8.70 -1.11
CA GLU A 94 3.06 8.82 0.07
C GLU A 94 2.21 8.99 1.34
N ASP A 95 2.56 8.28 2.42
CA ASP A 95 1.82 8.23 3.67
C ASP A 95 2.04 9.50 4.52
N ALA A 96 1.71 10.65 3.92
CA ALA A 96 1.76 11.97 4.54
C ALA A 96 0.37 12.61 4.51
N PRO A 97 -0.05 13.32 5.59
CA PRO A 97 -1.39 13.91 5.67
C PRO A 97 -1.74 14.84 4.50
N ALA A 98 -0.79 15.66 4.04
CA ALA A 98 -0.99 16.59 2.93
C ALA A 98 -1.21 15.85 1.60
N THR A 99 -0.38 14.85 1.30
CA THR A 99 -0.44 14.05 0.07
C THR A 99 -1.73 13.25 -0.01
N VAL A 100 -2.13 12.61 1.10
CA VAL A 100 -3.38 11.86 1.17
C VAL A 100 -4.59 12.76 0.99
N ARG A 101 -4.59 13.95 1.60
CA ARG A 101 -5.67 14.92 1.43
C ARG A 101 -5.80 15.36 -0.03
N LEU A 102 -4.68 15.68 -0.67
CA LEU A 102 -4.66 16.08 -2.08
C LEU A 102 -5.15 14.94 -2.98
N PHE A 103 -4.75 13.70 -2.71
CA PHE A 103 -5.18 12.53 -3.46
C PHE A 103 -6.70 12.31 -3.37
N ILE A 104 -7.26 12.34 -2.17
CA ILE A 104 -8.70 12.15 -1.94
C ILE A 104 -9.53 13.26 -2.60
N ALA A 105 -9.03 14.50 -2.54
CA ALA A 105 -9.72 15.64 -3.13
C ALA A 105 -9.72 15.61 -4.67
N ASN A 106 -8.62 15.17 -5.29
CA ASN A 106 -8.42 15.37 -6.73
C ASN A 106 -8.43 14.10 -7.59
N PHE A 107 -8.25 12.91 -7.01
CA PHE A 107 -7.97 11.70 -7.79
C PHE A 107 -8.88 10.51 -7.46
N ILE A 108 -9.57 10.54 -6.32
CA ILE A 108 -10.58 9.51 -6.03
C ILE A 108 -11.91 9.93 -6.64
N PHE A 109 -12.36 9.18 -7.64
CA PHE A 109 -13.64 9.34 -8.31
C PHE A 109 -14.43 8.02 -8.26
N ALA A 110 -15.75 8.12 -8.11
CA ALA A 110 -16.61 6.96 -8.34
C ALA A 110 -16.58 6.62 -9.84
N PRO A 111 -16.47 5.34 -10.22
CA PRO A 111 -16.52 4.95 -11.62
C PRO A 111 -17.86 5.37 -12.25
N PRO A 112 -17.84 6.02 -13.43
CA PRO A 112 -19.07 6.48 -14.09
C PRO A 112 -19.92 5.27 -14.52
N GLY A 113 -21.25 5.36 -14.35
CA GLY A 113 -22.21 4.42 -14.94
C GLY A 113 -22.68 3.23 -14.10
N ARG A 114 -22.48 3.20 -12.77
CA ARG A 114 -23.04 2.13 -11.91
C ARG A 114 -24.23 2.59 -11.06
N ARG A 115 -25.22 1.71 -10.88
CA ARG A 115 -26.43 1.88 -10.03
C ARG A 115 -26.13 2.16 -8.53
N PHE A 116 -24.86 2.09 -8.12
CA PHE A 116 -24.36 2.38 -6.77
C PHE A 116 -23.44 3.62 -6.73
N SER A 117 -23.49 4.50 -7.75
CA SER A 117 -22.70 5.74 -7.77
C SER A 117 -23.02 6.66 -6.60
N LEU A 118 -24.29 6.73 -6.17
CA LEU A 118 -24.73 7.58 -5.07
C LEU A 118 -24.10 7.21 -3.71
N PRO A 119 -24.18 5.97 -3.19
CA PRO A 119 -23.58 5.62 -1.91
C PRO A 119 -22.04 5.70 -1.94
N ILE A 120 -21.41 5.44 -3.09
CA ILE A 120 -19.96 5.61 -3.25
C ILE A 120 -19.59 7.10 -3.17
N ASN A 121 -20.32 7.97 -3.88
CA ASN A 121 -20.09 9.41 -3.82
C ASN A 121 -20.33 9.97 -2.41
N ILE A 122 -21.38 9.55 -1.72
CA ILE A 122 -21.64 9.93 -0.32
C ILE A 122 -20.49 9.46 0.58
N GLY A 123 -20.03 8.21 0.42
CA GLY A 123 -18.88 7.70 1.17
C GLY A 123 -17.59 8.48 0.91
N LEU A 124 -17.37 8.90 -0.34
CA LEU A 124 -16.23 9.74 -0.73
C LEU A 124 -16.33 11.17 -0.19
N ASP A 125 -17.53 11.75 -0.18
CA ASP A 125 -17.75 13.09 0.36
C ASP A 125 -17.65 13.10 1.89
N VAL A 126 -18.13 12.05 2.56
CA VAL A 126 -17.88 11.82 3.99
C VAL A 126 -16.38 11.65 4.26
N LEU A 127 -15.66 10.90 3.41
CA LEU A 127 -14.20 10.75 3.51
C LEU A 127 -13.45 12.07 3.32
N ARG A 128 -13.91 12.92 2.39
CA ARG A 128 -13.37 14.27 2.13
C ARG A 128 -13.66 15.21 3.30
N PHE A 129 -14.85 15.14 3.88
CA PHE A 129 -15.31 16.01 4.96
C PHE A 129 -14.65 15.68 6.31
N LEU A 130 -14.51 14.40 6.65
CA LEU A 130 -14.05 13.97 7.98
C LEU A 130 -12.51 13.99 8.17
N LYS A 131 -11.74 14.44 7.17
CA LYS A 131 -10.25 14.47 7.18
C LYS A 131 -9.57 13.23 7.82
N PRO A 132 -9.97 11.98 7.54
CA PRO A 132 -9.58 10.89 8.42
C PRO A 132 -8.35 10.18 7.86
N TRP A 133 -7.21 10.88 7.79
CA TRP A 133 -5.95 10.26 7.38
C TRP A 133 -5.68 8.95 8.16
N ARG A 134 -6.10 8.88 9.43
CA ARG A 134 -6.04 7.65 10.25
C ARG A 134 -6.97 6.53 9.75
N LEU A 135 -8.20 6.84 9.32
CA LEU A 135 -9.10 5.82 8.74
C LEU A 135 -8.58 5.39 7.37
N VAL A 136 -8.11 6.32 6.56
CA VAL A 136 -7.50 6.03 5.26
C VAL A 136 -6.29 5.12 5.43
N ARG A 137 -5.42 5.39 6.42
CA ARG A 137 -4.31 4.51 6.76
C ARG A 137 -4.74 3.10 7.15
N LEU A 138 -5.89 2.98 7.81
CA LEU A 138 -6.43 1.72 8.32
C LEU A 138 -7.08 0.89 7.22
N PHE A 139 -7.77 1.55 6.29
CA PHE A 139 -8.56 0.92 5.22
C PHE A 139 -7.87 0.87 3.86
N ALA A 140 -6.76 1.59 3.65
CA ALA A 140 -6.00 1.49 2.41
C ALA A 140 -5.61 0.03 2.15
N PRO A 141 -5.98 -0.55 1.00
CA PRO A 141 -5.94 -1.99 0.77
C PRO A 141 -4.53 -2.58 0.70
N GLY A 142 -3.50 -1.75 0.48
CA GLY A 142 -2.12 -2.19 0.48
C GLY A 142 -1.15 -1.11 0.94
N ARG A 143 0.08 -1.55 1.20
CA ARG A 143 1.22 -0.73 1.61
C ARG A 143 2.45 -1.13 0.85
N VAL A 144 3.26 -0.12 0.53
CA VAL A 144 4.61 -0.28 -0.01
C VAL A 144 5.54 0.58 0.84
N VAL A 145 6.65 0.03 1.29
CA VAL A 145 7.65 0.73 2.10
C VAL A 145 9.00 0.56 1.43
N VAL A 146 9.68 1.67 1.16
CA VAL A 146 11.04 1.71 0.63
C VAL A 146 11.99 1.90 1.80
N ALA A 147 12.99 1.05 1.88
CA ALA A 147 13.92 0.97 3.00
C ALA A 147 15.31 0.55 2.54
N ARG A 148 16.29 0.67 3.43
CA ARG A 148 17.64 0.13 3.25
C ARG A 148 18.06 -0.74 4.41
N ARG A 149 18.87 -1.76 4.14
CA ARG A 149 19.51 -2.56 5.19
C ARG A 149 20.54 -1.71 5.94
N THR A 150 20.48 -1.70 7.27
CA THR A 150 21.44 -0.98 8.13
C THR A 150 22.74 -1.75 8.37
#